data_AF-A0A819QDU5-F1
#
_entry.id   AF-A0A819QDU5-F1
#
_cell.length_a   1.000
_cell.length_b   1.000
_cell.length_c   1.000
_cell.angle_alpha   90.00
_cell.angle_beta   90.00
_cell.angle_gamma   90.00
#
_symmetry.space_group_name_H-M   'P 1'
#
loop_
_entity.id
_entity.type
_entity.pdbx_description
1 polymer ?
#
loop_
_entity_poly.entity_id
_entity_poly.type
_entity_poly.pdbx_seq_one_letter_code
_entity_poly.pdbx_strand_id
1 'polypeptide(L)'
;MCSAIFNQIESLSNELLLDTFEYLDAYNLYQAFYGLNHRINGLLQSAHLHIIYDSSNENERDWDTLKSFINPSQIRILSCYNDVNIDTHFLSSAKENLWSVRLREINSQSISTIFQHFPSGNQIKCLSIRESWCSSNPTSHSLFYFILVDNADRFTSLINLSLSCAHYVDVFPTVSVQFLQLRHLLINNCYWSTNLLQFLQNNVPNLKSLKLFGYYNLLNVPPDFALKHINELHMNHPDNFICLQNILSVFPCLRRLYIDQANNRRLPVINGVQWQQLIEKYLTNLRQFTIDYGDGIDEDIVQTFYTSEFWSTKNVKVKMIINKTQSRYRLVKTIYFGQQWQFRYCNNFDL
;
A
#
# COMPACT_ATOMS: atom_id res chain seq x y z
N MET A 1 0.35 14.77 -43.14
CA MET A 1 1.00 14.81 -41.81
C MET A 1 1.06 13.45 -41.12
N CYS A 2 0.03 12.60 -41.21
CA CYS A 2 0.06 11.27 -40.55
C CYS A 2 1.16 10.32 -41.06
N SER A 3 1.53 10.34 -42.35
CA SER A 3 2.55 9.41 -42.89
C SER A 3 3.96 9.62 -42.32
N ALA A 4 4.32 10.86 -41.97
CA ALA A 4 5.63 11.15 -41.39
C ALA A 4 5.77 10.62 -39.96
N ILE A 5 4.68 10.59 -39.19
CA ILE A 5 4.63 10.07 -37.82
C ILE A 5 4.68 8.53 -37.83
N PHE A 6 3.97 7.88 -38.76
CA PHE A 6 4.02 6.41 -38.90
C PHE A 6 5.43 5.91 -39.20
N ASN A 7 6.16 6.56 -40.11
CA ASN A 7 7.54 6.20 -40.42
C ASN A 7 8.50 6.36 -39.22
N GLN A 8 8.19 7.27 -38.29
CA GLN A 8 8.99 7.47 -37.09
C GLN A 8 8.77 6.36 -36.04
N ILE A 9 7.52 5.91 -35.84
CA ILE A 9 7.22 4.81 -34.91
C ILE A 9 7.88 3.50 -35.37
N GLU A 10 7.86 3.23 -36.68
CA GLU A 10 8.52 2.06 -37.25
C GLU A 10 10.05 2.10 -37.14
N SER A 11 10.64 3.29 -36.93
CA SER A 11 12.08 3.44 -36.73
C SER A 11 12.53 3.21 -35.28
N LEU A 12 11.61 3.18 -34.32
CA LEU A 12 11.93 2.90 -32.91
C LEU A 12 12.42 1.45 -32.74
N SER A 13 13.25 1.18 -31.73
CA SER A 13 13.66 -0.19 -31.38
C SER A 13 12.52 -0.97 -30.72
N ASN A 14 12.59 -2.31 -30.73
CA ASN A 14 11.61 -3.15 -30.04
C ASN A 14 11.58 -2.87 -28.54
N GLU A 15 12.75 -2.63 -27.93
CA GLU A 15 12.90 -2.32 -26.51
C GLU A 15 12.13 -1.04 -26.15
N LEU A 16 12.34 0.05 -26.92
CA LEU A 16 11.64 1.32 -26.68
C LEU A 16 10.12 1.21 -26.85
N LEU A 17 9.67 0.41 -27.82
CA LEU A 17 8.25 0.16 -28.02
C LEU A 17 7.66 -0.63 -26.85
N LEU A 18 8.33 -1.69 -26.40
CA LEU A 18 7.90 -2.48 -25.23
C LEU A 18 7.88 -1.63 -23.96
N ASP A 19 8.91 -0.83 -23.72
CA ASP A 19 8.96 0.11 -22.59
C ASP A 19 7.76 1.07 -22.64
N THR A 20 7.40 1.56 -23.84
CA THR A 20 6.22 2.41 -24.01
C THR A 20 4.93 1.65 -23.71
N PHE A 21 4.83 0.40 -24.16
CA PHE A 21 3.66 -0.45 -23.96
C PHE A 21 3.43 -0.78 -22.49
N GLU A 22 4.48 -0.87 -21.66
CA GLU A 22 4.35 -1.11 -20.21
C GLU A 22 3.56 0.00 -19.47
N TYR A 23 3.47 1.21 -20.03
CA TYR A 23 2.73 2.32 -19.45
C TYR A 23 1.27 2.41 -19.90
N LEU A 24 0.87 1.65 -20.91
CA LEU A 24 -0.49 1.64 -21.45
C LEU A 24 -1.25 0.42 -20.92
N ASP A 25 -2.53 0.60 -20.60
CA ASP A 25 -3.39 -0.56 -20.42
C ASP A 25 -3.59 -1.30 -21.76
N ALA A 26 -3.91 -2.58 -21.66
CA ALA A 26 -4.01 -3.47 -22.81
C ALA A 26 -5.09 -3.02 -23.82
N TYR A 27 -6.18 -2.40 -23.37
CA TYR A 27 -7.22 -1.93 -24.27
C TYR A 27 -6.71 -0.79 -25.13
N ASN A 28 -6.19 0.25 -24.50
CA ASN A 28 -5.60 1.40 -25.20
C ASN A 28 -4.45 0.98 -26.11
N LEU A 29 -3.64 0.03 -25.65
CA LEU A 29 -2.53 -0.52 -26.41
C LEU A 29 -3.02 -1.22 -27.69
N TYR A 30 -3.96 -2.16 -27.59
CA TYR A 30 -4.46 -2.87 -28.76
C TYR A 30 -5.28 -1.95 -29.66
N GLN A 31 -6.09 -1.04 -29.11
CA GLN A 31 -6.86 -0.08 -29.92
C GLN A 31 -5.94 0.84 -30.75
N ALA A 32 -4.82 1.28 -30.19
CA ALA A 32 -3.91 2.19 -30.87
C ALA A 32 -2.97 1.47 -31.86
N PHE A 33 -2.53 0.24 -31.54
CA PHE A 33 -1.42 -0.40 -32.24
C PHE A 33 -1.75 -1.71 -32.97
N TYR A 34 -2.88 -2.35 -32.66
CA TYR A 34 -3.25 -3.60 -33.31
C TYR A 34 -3.60 -3.38 -34.78
N GLY A 35 -3.03 -4.22 -35.65
CA GLY A 35 -3.25 -4.14 -37.09
C GLY A 35 -2.42 -3.09 -37.82
N LEU A 36 -1.54 -2.34 -37.12
CA LEU A 36 -0.66 -1.36 -37.76
C LEU A 36 0.32 -2.01 -38.75
N ASN A 37 1.11 -2.98 -38.28
CA ASN A 37 1.97 -3.80 -39.13
C ASN A 37 2.35 -5.11 -38.42
N HIS A 38 2.97 -6.03 -39.17
CA HIS A 38 3.36 -7.35 -38.66
C HIS A 38 4.33 -7.27 -37.47
N ARG A 39 5.28 -6.33 -37.51
CA ARG A 39 6.28 -6.16 -36.44
C ARG A 39 5.62 -5.76 -35.12
N ILE A 40 4.75 -4.74 -35.16
CA ILE A 40 4.02 -4.24 -33.99
C ILE A 40 3.09 -5.33 -33.46
N ASN A 41 2.35 -6.02 -34.32
CA ASN A 41 1.51 -7.14 -33.89
C ASN A 41 2.32 -8.26 -33.22
N GLY A 42 3.52 -8.57 -33.73
CA GLY A 42 4.43 -9.52 -33.08
C GLY A 42 4.89 -9.05 -31.70
N LEU A 43 5.18 -7.75 -31.55
CA LEU A 43 5.53 -7.17 -30.25
C LEU A 43 4.36 -7.23 -29.26
N LEU A 44 3.16 -6.87 -29.71
CA LEU A 44 1.94 -6.95 -28.89
C LEU A 44 1.71 -8.36 -28.35
N GLN A 45 1.99 -9.41 -29.12
CA GLN A 45 1.88 -10.82 -28.70
C GLN A 45 2.97 -11.26 -27.70
N SER A 46 4.08 -10.54 -27.64
CA SER A 46 5.18 -10.81 -26.69
C SER A 46 5.14 -9.92 -25.44
N ALA A 47 4.30 -8.88 -25.44
CA ALA A 47 4.25 -7.90 -24.37
C ALA A 47 3.65 -8.48 -23.09
N HIS A 48 4.13 -7.97 -21.95
CA HIS A 48 3.50 -8.19 -20.65
C HIS A 48 2.40 -7.15 -20.45
N LEU A 49 1.17 -7.62 -20.36
CA LEU A 49 0.01 -6.73 -20.40
C LEU A 49 -0.45 -6.35 -19.00
N HIS A 50 -0.79 -5.07 -18.85
CA HIS A 50 -1.59 -4.57 -17.74
C HIS A 50 -3.03 -4.40 -18.22
N ILE A 51 -3.95 -5.17 -17.63
CA ILE A 51 -5.38 -5.01 -17.89
C ILE A 51 -6.00 -4.14 -16.80
N ILE A 52 -6.71 -3.09 -17.23
CA ILE A 52 -7.58 -2.29 -16.40
C ILE A 52 -9.02 -2.58 -16.81
N TYR A 53 -9.80 -3.08 -15.86
CA TYR A 53 -11.23 -3.26 -16.02
C TYR A 53 -11.94 -2.34 -15.05
N ASP A 54 -12.85 -1.51 -15.55
CA ASP A 54 -13.66 -0.61 -14.74
C ASP A 54 -15.11 -0.70 -15.19
N SER A 55 -16.00 -1.22 -14.33
CA SER A 55 -17.41 -1.33 -14.69
C SER A 55 -18.10 0.04 -14.83
N SER A 56 -17.52 1.13 -14.32
CA SER A 56 -18.15 2.45 -14.47
C SER A 56 -18.00 3.04 -15.88
N ASN A 57 -17.07 2.50 -16.68
CA ASN A 57 -16.79 2.97 -18.04
C ASN A 57 -17.49 2.09 -19.11
N GLU A 58 -18.64 1.49 -18.76
CA GLU A 58 -19.34 0.43 -19.52
C GLU A 58 -19.31 0.58 -21.05
N ASN A 59 -18.50 -0.28 -21.67
CA ASN A 59 -18.83 -0.95 -22.91
C ASN A 59 -18.43 -2.42 -22.69
N GLU A 60 -19.36 -3.28 -22.28
CA GLU A 60 -19.09 -4.74 -22.21
C GLU A 60 -18.48 -5.28 -23.51
N ARG A 61 -18.83 -4.64 -24.64
CA ARG A 61 -18.24 -4.88 -25.97
C ARG A 61 -16.72 -4.71 -26.01
N ASP A 62 -16.16 -3.77 -25.26
CA ASP A 62 -14.72 -3.50 -25.25
C ASP A 62 -13.94 -4.66 -24.62
N TRP A 63 -14.51 -5.29 -23.59
CA TRP A 63 -13.90 -6.46 -22.95
C TRP A 63 -13.96 -7.71 -23.82
N ASP A 64 -15.11 -8.02 -24.42
CA ASP A 64 -15.23 -9.17 -25.32
C ASP A 64 -14.37 -9.00 -26.57
N THR A 65 -14.25 -7.77 -27.06
CA THR A 65 -13.33 -7.41 -28.14
C THR A 65 -11.88 -7.66 -27.71
N LEU A 66 -11.49 -7.17 -26.54
CA LEU A 66 -10.14 -7.36 -26.00
C LEU A 66 -9.77 -8.84 -25.84
N LYS A 67 -10.68 -9.67 -25.29
CA LYS A 67 -10.48 -11.11 -25.13
C LYS A 67 -10.17 -11.82 -26.44
N SER A 68 -10.70 -11.33 -27.56
CA SER A 68 -10.47 -11.94 -28.87
C SER A 68 -9.04 -11.74 -29.39
N PHE A 69 -8.31 -10.74 -28.86
CA PHE A 69 -6.97 -10.37 -29.34
C PHE A 69 -5.84 -10.70 -28.36
N ILE A 70 -6.15 -10.86 -27.08
CA ILE A 70 -5.16 -11.09 -26.02
C ILE A 70 -5.05 -12.58 -25.68
N ASN A 71 -3.82 -13.08 -25.60
CA ASN A 71 -3.56 -14.35 -24.97
C ASN A 71 -3.52 -14.16 -23.44
N PRO A 72 -4.33 -14.88 -22.64
CA PRO A 72 -4.35 -14.75 -21.18
C PRO A 72 -2.98 -14.89 -20.52
N SER A 73 -2.08 -15.69 -21.11
CA SER A 73 -0.71 -15.87 -20.60
C SER A 73 0.13 -14.57 -20.64
N GLN A 74 -0.25 -13.57 -21.42
CA GLN A 74 0.47 -12.29 -21.47
C GLN A 74 0.17 -11.39 -20.26
N ILE A 75 -0.90 -11.69 -19.52
CA ILE A 75 -1.41 -10.81 -18.47
C ILE A 75 -0.55 -10.95 -17.24
N ARG A 76 0.11 -9.85 -16.89
CA ARG A 76 0.98 -9.76 -15.73
C ARG A 76 0.38 -8.95 -14.60
N ILE A 77 -0.43 -7.95 -14.93
CA ILE A 77 -1.09 -7.07 -13.97
C ILE A 77 -2.58 -7.02 -14.31
N LEU A 78 -3.41 -7.24 -13.30
CA LEU A 78 -4.85 -7.07 -13.39
C LEU A 78 -5.30 -6.00 -12.38
N SER A 79 -5.98 -4.98 -12.86
CA SER A 79 -6.68 -4.00 -12.04
C SER A 79 -8.17 -4.05 -12.33
N CYS A 80 -8.99 -4.21 -11.31
CA CYS A 80 -10.45 -4.21 -11.41
C CYS A 80 -11.02 -3.14 -10.49
N TYR A 81 -11.89 -2.31 -11.04
CA TYR A 81 -12.52 -1.17 -10.39
C TYR A 81 -14.03 -1.29 -10.49
N ASN A 82 -14.74 -0.95 -9.42
CA ASN A 82 -16.20 -0.91 -9.36
C ASN A 82 -16.83 -2.28 -9.65
N ASP A 83 -17.20 -3.00 -8.61
CA ASP A 83 -17.83 -4.34 -8.63
C ASP A 83 -18.05 -4.98 -10.03
N VAL A 84 -17.01 -5.64 -10.51
CA VAL A 84 -16.94 -6.17 -11.87
C VAL A 84 -17.39 -7.62 -11.90
N ASN A 85 -18.26 -7.97 -12.85
CA ASN A 85 -18.46 -9.37 -13.23
C ASN A 85 -17.28 -9.86 -14.08
N ILE A 86 -16.19 -10.27 -13.43
CA ILE A 86 -15.01 -10.73 -14.16
C ILE A 86 -15.31 -12.13 -14.69
N ASP A 87 -15.13 -12.31 -15.99
CA ASP A 87 -15.11 -13.63 -16.60
C ASP A 87 -14.04 -14.50 -15.93
N THR A 88 -14.51 -15.39 -15.08
CA THR A 88 -13.67 -16.22 -14.22
C THR A 88 -12.88 -17.27 -15.01
N HIS A 89 -13.36 -17.67 -16.19
CA HIS A 89 -12.63 -18.56 -17.09
C HIS A 89 -11.38 -17.88 -17.66
N PHE A 90 -11.48 -16.59 -17.98
CA PHE A 90 -10.33 -15.81 -18.46
C PHE A 90 -9.25 -15.67 -17.39
N LEU A 91 -9.63 -15.38 -16.14
CA LEU A 91 -8.71 -15.32 -15.00
C LEU A 91 -8.00 -16.66 -14.76
N SER A 92 -8.74 -17.76 -14.88
CA SER A 92 -8.18 -19.10 -14.70
C SER A 92 -7.10 -19.42 -15.75
N SER A 93 -7.14 -18.76 -16.91
CA SER A 93 -6.15 -18.92 -17.99
C SER A 93 -4.94 -18.01 -17.83
N ALA A 94 -5.08 -16.87 -17.15
CA ALA A 94 -4.00 -15.92 -16.89
C ALA A 94 -3.09 -16.29 -15.70
N LYS A 95 -3.48 -17.32 -14.94
CA LYS A 95 -2.96 -17.63 -13.59
C LYS A 95 -1.44 -17.85 -13.48
N GLU A 96 -0.77 -18.30 -14.54
CA GLU A 96 0.65 -18.68 -14.47
C GLU A 96 1.57 -17.46 -14.46
N ASN A 97 1.18 -16.38 -15.15
CA ASN A 97 2.00 -15.19 -15.33
C ASN A 97 1.49 -13.96 -14.55
N LEU A 98 0.31 -14.07 -13.93
CA LEU A 98 -0.28 -13.02 -13.13
C LEU A 98 0.56 -12.74 -11.89
N TRP A 99 1.23 -11.60 -11.88
CA TRP A 99 2.11 -11.15 -10.80
C TRP A 99 1.36 -10.25 -9.82
N SER A 100 0.51 -9.36 -10.33
CA SER A 100 -0.12 -8.30 -9.53
C SER A 100 -1.61 -8.23 -9.76
N VAL A 101 -2.37 -8.17 -8.66
CA VAL A 101 -3.82 -8.00 -8.68
C VAL A 101 -4.20 -6.79 -7.83
N ARG A 102 -5.02 -5.90 -8.40
CA ARG A 102 -5.54 -4.71 -7.73
C ARG A 102 -7.06 -4.70 -7.85
N LEU A 103 -7.76 -4.90 -6.74
CA LEU A 103 -9.20 -4.85 -6.65
C LEU A 103 -9.58 -3.58 -5.90
N ARG A 104 -10.38 -2.72 -6.50
CA ARG A 104 -10.82 -1.48 -5.88
C ARG A 104 -12.30 -1.29 -6.04
N GLU A 105 -12.95 -0.96 -4.94
CA GLU A 105 -14.39 -0.74 -4.90
C GLU A 105 -15.16 -1.98 -5.40
N ILE A 106 -14.64 -3.17 -5.09
CA ILE A 106 -15.24 -4.48 -5.38
C ILE A 106 -15.94 -4.99 -4.12
N ASN A 107 -17.10 -5.64 -4.25
CA ASN A 107 -17.80 -6.23 -3.10
C ASN A 107 -17.10 -7.52 -2.61
N SER A 108 -17.33 -7.94 -1.36
CA SER A 108 -16.73 -9.15 -0.79
C SER A 108 -17.11 -10.46 -1.49
N GLN A 109 -18.33 -10.56 -2.02
CA GLN A 109 -18.78 -11.75 -2.76
C GLN A 109 -17.99 -11.94 -4.06
N SER A 110 -17.82 -10.87 -4.83
CA SER A 110 -17.01 -10.81 -6.05
C SER A 110 -15.55 -11.11 -5.76
N ILE A 111 -14.98 -10.56 -4.67
CA ILE A 111 -13.61 -10.90 -4.22
C ILE A 111 -13.50 -12.41 -3.95
N SER A 112 -14.48 -12.99 -3.28
CA SER A 112 -14.50 -14.43 -2.99
C SER A 112 -14.54 -15.26 -4.27
N THR A 113 -15.44 -14.92 -5.20
CA THR A 113 -15.53 -15.57 -6.51
C THR A 113 -14.21 -15.47 -7.29
N ILE A 114 -13.59 -14.30 -7.34
CA ILE A 114 -12.29 -14.11 -8.02
C ILE A 114 -11.22 -15.04 -7.43
N PHE A 115 -11.14 -15.14 -6.10
CA PHE A 115 -10.08 -15.90 -5.44
C PHE A 115 -10.28 -17.42 -5.48
N GLN A 116 -11.51 -17.90 -5.60
CA GLN A 116 -11.80 -19.32 -5.85
C GLN A 116 -11.13 -19.82 -7.15
N HIS A 117 -10.89 -18.92 -8.11
CA HIS A 117 -10.28 -19.26 -9.39
C HIS A 117 -8.75 -19.13 -9.42
N PHE A 118 -8.12 -18.57 -8.38
CA PHE A 118 -6.68 -18.61 -8.27
C PHE A 118 -6.23 -19.96 -7.72
N PRO A 119 -5.36 -20.71 -8.40
CA PRO A 119 -4.88 -21.99 -7.87
C PRO A 119 -4.08 -21.78 -6.57
N SER A 120 -4.02 -22.81 -5.73
CA SER A 120 -3.00 -22.92 -4.69
C SER A 120 -1.61 -22.88 -5.34
N GLY A 121 -0.68 -22.11 -4.76
CA GLY A 121 0.67 -21.93 -5.32
C GLY A 121 0.77 -20.96 -6.51
N ASN A 122 -0.18 -20.04 -6.66
CA ASN A 122 -0.04 -18.97 -7.67
C ASN A 122 1.21 -18.09 -7.43
N GLN A 123 1.63 -17.38 -8.47
CA GLN A 123 2.84 -16.54 -8.46
C GLN A 123 2.53 -15.06 -8.16
N ILE A 124 1.37 -14.77 -7.56
CA ILE A 124 0.98 -13.40 -7.25
C ILE A 124 1.89 -12.88 -6.15
N LYS A 125 2.70 -11.87 -6.49
CA LYS A 125 3.62 -11.20 -5.57
C LYS A 125 3.03 -9.91 -5.01
N CYS A 126 2.05 -9.32 -5.68
CA CYS A 126 1.44 -8.05 -5.26
C CYS A 126 -0.08 -8.17 -5.24
N LEU A 127 -0.69 -7.97 -4.09
CA LEU A 127 -2.14 -7.95 -3.94
C LEU A 127 -2.57 -6.66 -3.24
N SER A 128 -3.48 -5.93 -3.88
CA SER A 128 -4.10 -4.73 -3.30
C SER A 128 -5.61 -4.86 -3.39
N ILE A 129 -6.29 -4.74 -2.27
CA ILE A 129 -7.74 -4.81 -2.20
C ILE A 129 -8.28 -3.62 -1.43
N ARG A 130 -9.30 -2.98 -2.00
CA ARG A 130 -10.13 -1.96 -1.35
C ARG A 130 -11.59 -2.31 -1.61
N GLU A 131 -12.33 -2.65 -0.57
CA GLU A 131 -13.77 -2.94 -0.68
C GLU A 131 -14.57 -1.64 -0.88
N SER A 132 -15.66 -1.69 -1.65
CA SER A 132 -16.51 -0.52 -1.94
C SER A 132 -17.36 -0.09 -0.76
N TRP A 133 -17.95 -1.06 -0.06
CA TRP A 133 -18.84 -0.81 1.07
C TRP A 133 -18.55 -1.81 2.18
N CYS A 134 -17.93 -1.30 3.25
CA CYS A 134 -17.92 -1.97 4.54
C CYS A 134 -19.37 -2.05 5.04
N SER A 135 -20.06 -3.17 4.85
CA SER A 135 -21.31 -3.37 5.60
C SER A 135 -20.95 -3.28 7.08
N SER A 136 -21.66 -2.49 7.88
CA SER A 136 -21.47 -2.40 9.33
C SER A 136 -21.76 -3.71 10.06
N ASN A 137 -21.98 -4.80 9.31
CA ASN A 137 -22.36 -6.09 9.83
C ASN A 137 -21.12 -6.79 10.40
N PRO A 138 -21.04 -6.99 11.72
CA PRO A 138 -19.88 -7.57 12.39
C PRO A 138 -19.64 -9.05 12.03
N THR A 139 -20.56 -9.67 11.28
CA THR A 139 -20.44 -11.04 10.75
C THR A 139 -19.65 -11.13 9.45
N SER A 140 -19.37 -10.00 8.79
CA SER A 140 -18.51 -9.99 7.60
C SER A 140 -17.08 -10.35 8.01
N HIS A 141 -16.60 -11.50 7.51
CA HIS A 141 -15.23 -11.93 7.75
C HIS A 141 -14.31 -10.86 7.17
N SER A 142 -13.42 -10.30 8.00
CA SER A 142 -12.51 -9.27 7.53
C SER A 142 -11.72 -9.79 6.33
N LEU A 143 -11.47 -8.93 5.32
CA LEU A 143 -10.61 -9.29 4.17
C LEU A 143 -9.26 -9.86 4.61
N PHE A 144 -8.78 -9.41 5.77
CA PHE A 144 -7.61 -9.96 6.41
C PHE A 144 -7.75 -11.47 6.66
N TYR A 145 -8.84 -11.92 7.31
CA TYR A 145 -9.08 -13.36 7.52
C TYR A 145 -9.22 -14.11 6.22
N PHE A 146 -10.04 -13.58 5.31
CA PHE A 146 -10.29 -14.25 4.05
C PHE A 146 -8.99 -14.55 3.28
N ILE A 147 -8.03 -13.64 3.30
CA ILE A 147 -6.77 -13.78 2.54
C ILE A 147 -5.71 -14.53 3.33
N LEU A 148 -5.47 -14.12 4.57
CA LEU A 148 -4.31 -14.57 5.34
C LEU A 148 -4.60 -15.79 6.21
N VAL A 149 -5.86 -16.18 6.34
CA VAL A 149 -6.30 -17.39 7.05
C VAL A 149 -6.93 -18.37 6.06
N ASP A 150 -8.06 -17.98 5.45
CA ASP A 150 -8.88 -18.94 4.68
C ASP A 150 -8.22 -19.32 3.35
N ASN A 151 -7.42 -18.42 2.77
CA ASN A 151 -6.72 -18.61 1.50
C ASN A 151 -5.19 -18.51 1.64
N ALA A 152 -4.66 -18.77 2.83
CA ALA A 152 -3.25 -18.57 3.14
C ALA A 152 -2.31 -19.38 2.22
N ASP A 153 -2.69 -20.60 1.86
CA ASP A 153 -1.95 -21.50 0.96
C ASP A 153 -1.82 -20.95 -0.46
N ARG A 154 -2.81 -20.18 -0.92
CA ARG A 154 -2.81 -19.56 -2.25
C ARG A 154 -1.82 -18.42 -2.35
N PHE A 155 -1.57 -17.69 -1.26
CA PHE A 155 -0.87 -16.41 -1.29
C PHE A 155 0.52 -16.43 -0.63
N THR A 156 1.16 -17.60 -0.58
CA THR A 156 2.50 -17.79 0.03
C THR A 156 3.63 -17.06 -0.70
N SER A 157 3.44 -16.71 -1.98
CA SER A 157 4.38 -15.97 -2.83
C SER A 157 4.27 -14.45 -2.70
N LEU A 158 3.31 -13.93 -1.92
CA LEU A 158 3.12 -12.49 -1.76
C LEU A 158 4.36 -11.80 -1.19
N ILE A 159 4.74 -10.69 -1.83
CA ILE A 159 5.78 -9.75 -1.39
C ILE A 159 5.15 -8.49 -0.83
N ASN A 160 4.06 -8.03 -1.47
CA ASN A 160 3.32 -6.82 -1.11
C ASN A 160 1.83 -7.16 -0.92
N LEU A 161 1.29 -6.81 0.24
CA LEU A 161 -0.13 -6.92 0.54
C LEU A 161 -0.67 -5.58 1.02
N SER A 162 -1.74 -5.11 0.40
CA SER A 162 -2.45 -3.89 0.78
C SER A 162 -3.93 -4.19 0.93
N LEU A 163 -4.45 -4.03 2.14
CA LEU A 163 -5.84 -4.24 2.48
C LEU A 163 -6.42 -2.93 3.01
N SER A 164 -7.44 -2.41 2.33
CA SER A 164 -8.23 -1.29 2.82
C SER A 164 -9.64 -1.78 3.15
N CYS A 165 -10.22 -1.21 4.20
CA CYS A 165 -11.57 -1.56 4.67
C CYS A 165 -11.64 -2.91 5.41
N ALA A 166 -10.58 -3.31 6.13
CA ALA A 166 -10.62 -4.53 6.93
C ALA A 166 -11.28 -4.27 8.30
N HIS A 167 -12.43 -4.91 8.55
CA HIS A 167 -13.21 -4.77 9.79
C HIS A 167 -12.49 -5.30 11.04
N TYR A 168 -13.08 -5.00 12.19
CA TYR A 168 -12.66 -5.45 13.53
C TYR A 168 -12.20 -6.91 13.57
N VAL A 169 -10.97 -7.12 14.03
CA VAL A 169 -10.29 -8.41 14.02
C VAL A 169 -10.09 -8.87 15.46
N ASP A 170 -11.13 -9.49 16.02
CA ASP A 170 -11.16 -9.78 17.45
C ASP A 170 -10.44 -11.08 17.82
N VAL A 171 -10.64 -12.12 17.01
CA VAL A 171 -10.14 -13.48 17.29
C VAL A 171 -9.27 -14.00 16.16
N PHE A 172 -7.95 -13.82 16.25
CA PHE A 172 -7.04 -14.38 15.26
C PHE A 172 -6.96 -15.90 15.41
N PRO A 173 -7.37 -16.68 14.40
CA PRO A 173 -7.16 -18.11 14.42
C PRO A 173 -5.67 -18.39 14.20
N THR A 174 -5.21 -19.49 14.75
CA THR A 174 -3.88 -20.02 14.51
C THR A 174 -3.77 -20.45 13.04
N VAL A 175 -2.88 -19.81 12.30
CA VAL A 175 -2.57 -20.18 10.91
C VAL A 175 -1.29 -20.99 10.88
N SER A 176 -1.30 -22.15 10.24
CA SER A 176 -0.13 -23.01 10.06
C SER A 176 0.83 -22.52 8.97
N VAL A 177 0.34 -21.69 8.04
CA VAL A 177 1.09 -21.18 6.89
C VAL A 177 1.92 -19.96 7.28
N GLN A 178 3.17 -19.91 6.80
CA GLN A 178 4.06 -18.75 6.92
C GLN A 178 4.23 -18.02 5.59
N PHE A 179 4.08 -16.70 5.60
CA PHE A 179 4.29 -15.80 4.47
C PHE A 179 5.76 -15.37 4.40
N LEU A 180 6.63 -16.31 4.05
CA LEU A 180 8.09 -16.10 4.08
C LEU A 180 8.58 -15.02 3.11
N GLN A 181 7.83 -14.77 2.03
CA GLN A 181 8.17 -13.77 1.00
C GLN A 181 7.61 -12.38 1.29
N LEU A 182 6.64 -12.26 2.22
CA LEU A 182 5.97 -10.98 2.46
C LEU A 182 6.96 -9.99 3.08
N ARG A 183 7.04 -8.79 2.49
CA ARG A 183 7.98 -7.72 2.88
C ARG A 183 7.27 -6.44 3.25
N HIS A 184 6.13 -6.17 2.61
CA HIS A 184 5.36 -4.95 2.82
C HIS A 184 3.89 -5.29 3.07
N LEU A 185 3.37 -4.79 4.19
CA LEU A 185 1.98 -4.99 4.60
C LEU A 185 1.35 -3.63 4.90
N LEU A 186 0.29 -3.30 4.19
CA LEU A 186 -0.58 -2.15 4.46
C LEU A 186 -1.94 -2.67 4.89
N ILE A 187 -2.40 -2.22 6.04
CA ILE A 187 -3.73 -2.51 6.56
C ILE A 187 -4.37 -1.19 6.97
N ASN A 188 -5.48 -0.87 6.32
CA ASN A 188 -6.23 0.37 6.52
C ASN A 188 -7.67 0.07 6.96
N ASN A 189 -8.13 0.83 7.97
CA ASN A 189 -9.41 0.76 8.65
C ASN A 189 -9.60 -0.39 9.67
N CYS A 190 -8.51 -0.93 10.23
CA CYS A 190 -8.59 -1.96 11.27
C CYS A 190 -8.55 -1.40 12.70
N TYR A 191 -9.11 -2.18 13.63
CA TYR A 191 -8.74 -2.12 15.04
C TYR A 191 -7.50 -3.00 15.26
N TRP A 192 -6.45 -2.39 15.77
CA TRP A 192 -5.15 -2.99 16.04
C TRP A 192 -5.14 -3.58 17.44
N SER A 193 -5.00 -4.91 17.53
CA SER A 193 -4.96 -5.66 18.80
C SER A 193 -3.64 -6.41 18.97
N THR A 194 -3.41 -6.92 20.18
CA THR A 194 -2.25 -7.77 20.51
C THR A 194 -2.20 -9.05 19.69
N ASN A 195 -3.37 -9.57 19.28
CA ASN A 195 -3.49 -10.79 18.48
C ASN A 195 -2.89 -10.62 17.08
N LEU A 196 -3.05 -9.44 16.46
CA LEU A 196 -2.41 -9.12 15.19
C LEU A 196 -0.89 -9.12 15.33
N LEU A 197 -0.36 -8.55 16.41
CA LEU A 197 1.07 -8.56 16.66
C LEU A 197 1.61 -9.99 16.73
N GLN A 198 0.93 -10.87 17.47
CA GLN A 198 1.30 -12.28 17.58
C GLN A 198 1.25 -13.00 16.22
N PHE A 199 0.24 -12.73 15.40
CA PHE A 199 0.18 -13.24 14.02
C PHE A 199 1.39 -12.76 13.20
N LEU A 200 1.71 -11.47 13.23
CA LEU A 200 2.85 -10.94 12.48
C LEU A 200 4.17 -11.59 12.90
N GLN A 201 4.36 -11.83 14.20
CA GLN A 201 5.55 -12.50 14.72
C GLN A 201 5.68 -13.94 14.21
N ASN A 202 4.57 -14.70 14.21
CA ASN A 202 4.59 -16.13 13.93
C ASN A 202 4.49 -16.46 12.43
N ASN A 203 3.76 -15.65 11.67
CA ASN A 203 3.38 -15.97 10.30
C ASN A 203 4.06 -15.09 9.27
N VAL A 204 4.66 -13.95 9.65
CA VAL A 204 5.28 -13.01 8.70
C VAL A 204 6.71 -12.63 9.13
N PRO A 205 7.62 -13.61 9.31
CA PRO A 205 8.91 -13.39 9.99
C PRO A 205 9.88 -12.45 9.26
N ASN A 206 9.64 -12.16 7.98
CA ASN A 206 10.52 -11.35 7.14
C ASN A 206 9.91 -9.99 6.74
N LEU A 207 8.84 -9.56 7.43
CA LEU A 207 8.18 -8.28 7.15
C LEU A 207 9.11 -7.09 7.41
N LYS A 208 9.36 -6.26 6.40
CA LYS A 208 10.28 -5.11 6.53
C LYS A 208 9.53 -3.81 6.78
N SER A 209 8.34 -3.67 6.20
CA SER A 209 7.54 -2.46 6.23
C SER A 209 6.10 -2.79 6.61
N LEU A 210 5.59 -2.03 7.56
CA LEU A 210 4.25 -2.19 8.12
C LEU A 210 3.54 -0.82 8.09
N LYS A 211 2.39 -0.72 7.44
CA LYS A 211 1.58 0.51 7.35
C LYS A 211 0.18 0.30 7.93
N LEU A 212 -0.18 1.05 8.95
CA LEU A 212 -1.27 0.77 9.86
C LEU A 212 -2.16 1.97 10.01
N PHE A 213 -3.39 1.88 9.55
CA PHE A 213 -4.34 2.97 9.70
C PHE A 213 -5.60 2.47 10.38
N GLY A 214 -6.03 3.16 11.43
CA GLY A 214 -7.24 2.84 12.19
C GLY A 214 -7.13 3.13 13.68
N TYR A 215 -7.76 2.30 14.51
CA TYR A 215 -7.82 2.47 15.97
C TYR A 215 -6.90 1.48 16.67
N TYR A 216 -6.26 1.88 17.77
CA TYR A 216 -5.27 1.07 18.46
C TYR A 216 -5.71 0.66 19.86
N ASN A 217 -5.81 -0.64 20.12
CA ASN A 217 -6.10 -1.22 21.42
C ASN A 217 -4.96 -2.18 21.84
N LEU A 218 -3.85 -1.60 22.29
CA LEU A 218 -2.63 -2.31 22.68
C LEU A 218 -2.36 -2.20 24.19
N LEU A 219 -3.37 -2.50 25.00
CA LEU A 219 -3.27 -2.40 26.46
C LEU A 219 -2.49 -3.56 27.11
N ASN A 220 -2.40 -4.73 26.45
CA ASN A 220 -1.89 -5.97 27.03
C ASN A 220 -0.73 -6.59 26.23
N VAL A 221 0.21 -5.79 25.74
CA VAL A 221 1.40 -6.31 25.06
C VAL A 221 2.31 -7.01 26.09
N PRO A 222 2.73 -8.27 25.88
CA PRO A 222 3.64 -8.94 26.80
C PRO A 222 4.97 -8.17 26.95
N PRO A 223 5.56 -8.11 28.16
CA PRO A 223 6.73 -7.25 28.45
C PRO A 223 7.98 -7.54 27.61
N ASP A 224 8.09 -8.72 26.97
CA ASP A 224 9.21 -9.12 26.11
C ASP A 224 8.83 -9.27 24.63
N PHE A 225 7.62 -8.85 24.25
CA PHE A 225 7.15 -8.97 22.88
C PHE A 225 7.85 -7.99 21.95
N ALA A 226 8.50 -8.49 20.88
CA ALA A 226 9.25 -7.65 19.95
C ALA A 226 9.20 -8.15 18.50
N LEU A 227 8.85 -7.25 17.57
CA LEU A 227 8.89 -7.44 16.12
C LEU A 227 10.21 -6.91 15.54
N LYS A 228 11.30 -7.63 15.81
CA LYS A 228 12.68 -7.22 15.45
C LYS A 228 12.95 -7.11 13.95
N HIS A 229 12.12 -7.72 13.10
CA HIS A 229 12.32 -7.76 11.66
C HIS A 229 11.79 -6.51 10.93
N ILE A 230 10.91 -5.74 11.57
CA ILE A 230 10.26 -4.56 10.98
C ILE A 230 11.18 -3.34 11.13
N ASN A 231 11.53 -2.74 9.99
CA ASN A 231 12.42 -1.58 9.92
C ASN A 231 11.68 -0.28 9.57
N GLU A 232 10.45 -0.38 9.05
CA GLU A 232 9.63 0.75 8.66
C GLU A 232 8.20 0.59 9.17
N LEU A 233 7.72 1.63 9.85
CA LEU A 233 6.38 1.72 10.41
C LEU A 233 5.74 3.01 9.93
N HIS A 234 4.58 2.90 9.30
CA HIS A 234 3.69 4.01 9.03
C HIS A 234 2.44 3.79 9.88
N MET A 235 2.01 4.78 10.64
CA MET A 235 0.79 4.69 11.41
C MET A 235 0.05 6.02 11.50
N ASN A 236 -1.27 6.01 11.69
CA ASN A 236 -1.95 7.22 12.17
C ASN A 236 -1.71 7.39 13.69
N HIS A 237 -1.87 8.60 14.20
CA HIS A 237 -1.58 8.88 15.61
C HIS A 237 -2.56 8.17 16.56
N PRO A 238 -2.08 7.42 17.57
CA PRO A 238 -2.93 6.76 18.55
C PRO A 238 -3.75 7.72 19.40
N ASP A 239 -4.84 7.24 19.99
CA ASP A 239 -5.75 8.09 20.77
C ASP A 239 -5.14 8.63 22.08
N ASN A 240 -4.08 7.99 22.60
CA ASN A 240 -3.39 8.46 23.80
C ASN A 240 -1.90 8.09 23.82
N PHE A 241 -1.15 8.75 24.71
CA PHE A 241 0.30 8.62 24.83
C PHE A 241 0.75 7.22 25.32
N ILE A 242 0.01 6.61 26.24
CA ILE A 242 0.32 5.27 26.78
C ILE A 242 0.22 4.22 25.67
N CYS A 243 -0.81 4.31 24.84
CA CYS A 243 -0.98 3.45 23.68
C CYS A 243 0.22 3.59 22.76
N LEU A 244 0.63 4.82 22.41
CA LEU A 244 1.82 5.05 21.58
C LEU A 244 3.10 4.46 22.20
N GLN A 245 3.31 4.60 23.51
CA GLN A 245 4.44 3.96 24.20
C GLN A 245 4.45 2.45 24.01
N ASN A 246 3.29 1.80 24.20
CA ASN A 246 3.13 0.36 24.03
C ASN A 246 3.32 -0.08 22.57
N ILE A 247 2.94 0.75 21.59
CA ILE A 247 3.19 0.45 20.18
C ILE A 247 4.69 0.49 19.90
N LEU A 248 5.35 1.58 20.27
CA LEU A 248 6.75 1.80 19.91
C LEU A 248 7.70 0.83 20.62
N SER A 249 7.37 0.35 21.82
CA SER A 249 8.18 -0.65 22.52
C SER A 249 8.31 -1.98 21.77
N VAL A 250 7.34 -2.31 20.90
CA VAL A 250 7.32 -3.55 20.12
C VAL A 250 8.30 -3.53 18.95
N PHE A 251 8.78 -2.36 18.52
CA PHE A 251 9.60 -2.21 17.29
C PHE A 251 11.04 -1.74 17.60
N PRO A 252 11.87 -2.52 18.32
CA PRO A 252 13.19 -2.07 18.77
C PRO A 252 14.20 -1.82 17.64
N CYS A 253 13.98 -2.38 16.45
CA CYS A 253 14.86 -2.26 15.29
C CYS A 253 14.38 -1.21 14.26
N LEU A 254 13.37 -0.42 14.61
CA LEU A 254 12.75 0.53 13.69
C LEU A 254 13.75 1.58 13.21
N ARG A 255 13.86 1.74 11.89
CA ARG A 255 14.74 2.74 11.24
C ARG A 255 13.96 3.89 10.62
N ARG A 256 12.70 3.65 10.23
CA ARG A 256 11.82 4.65 9.62
C ARG A 256 10.48 4.65 10.34
N LEU A 257 10.09 5.80 10.85
CA LEU A 257 8.78 6.02 11.46
C LEU A 257 8.06 7.13 10.71
N TYR A 258 6.83 6.86 10.29
CA TYR A 258 5.89 7.85 9.77
C TYR A 258 4.64 7.89 10.65
N ILE A 259 4.26 9.08 11.10
CA ILE A 259 3.04 9.33 11.88
C ILE A 259 2.12 10.25 11.10
N ASP A 260 0.92 9.79 10.77
CA ASP A 260 -0.15 10.59 10.17
C ASP A 260 -1.07 11.19 11.26
N GLN A 261 -1.09 12.51 11.38
CA GLN A 261 -2.04 13.29 12.17
C GLN A 261 -2.96 14.16 11.30
N ALA A 262 -2.87 14.07 9.98
CA ALA A 262 -3.60 14.95 9.07
C ALA A 262 -5.11 14.90 9.27
N ASN A 263 -5.62 13.71 9.61
CA ASN A 263 -7.06 13.46 9.75
C ASN A 263 -7.55 13.48 11.21
N ASN A 264 -6.66 13.68 12.19
CA ASN A 264 -7.04 13.63 13.60
C ASN A 264 -7.39 15.04 14.10
N ARG A 265 -8.68 15.32 14.27
CA ARG A 265 -9.18 16.63 14.76
C ARG A 265 -8.88 16.88 16.25
N ARG A 266 -8.38 15.87 16.96
CA ARG A 266 -7.95 16.02 18.35
C ARG A 266 -6.53 16.58 18.36
N LEU A 267 -6.35 17.69 19.07
CA LEU A 267 -5.07 18.37 19.21
C LEU A 267 -3.95 17.39 19.63
N PRO A 268 -2.71 17.56 19.13
CA PRO A 268 -1.62 16.65 19.44
C PRO A 268 -1.38 16.62 20.95
N VAL A 269 -1.49 15.45 21.57
CA VAL A 269 -1.21 15.26 23.01
C VAL A 269 0.30 15.11 23.26
N ILE A 270 1.15 15.34 22.24
CA ILE A 270 2.59 15.03 22.30
C ILE A 270 3.41 16.21 21.78
N ASN A 271 4.14 16.85 22.69
CA ASN A 271 5.11 17.90 22.38
C ASN A 271 6.50 17.32 22.01
N GLY A 272 7.43 18.19 21.63
CA GLY A 272 8.80 17.80 21.26
C GLY A 272 9.55 16.99 22.32
N VAL A 273 9.39 17.35 23.60
CA VAL A 273 10.07 16.68 24.72
C VAL A 273 9.55 15.25 24.90
N GLN A 274 8.24 15.04 24.78
CA GLN A 274 7.65 13.71 24.86
C GLN A 274 8.09 12.83 23.68
N TRP A 275 8.17 13.39 22.46
CA TRP A 275 8.75 12.67 21.32
C TRP A 275 10.21 12.30 21.53
N GLN A 276 11.02 13.22 22.06
CA GLN A 276 12.40 12.93 22.43
C GLN A 276 12.48 11.74 23.38
N GLN A 277 11.72 11.75 24.47
CA GLN A 277 11.69 10.66 25.45
C GLN A 277 11.31 9.31 24.82
N LEU A 278 10.29 9.30 23.94
CA LEU A 278 9.88 8.10 23.24
C LEU A 278 10.99 7.55 22.33
N ILE A 279 11.65 8.42 21.57
CA ILE A 279 12.66 8.00 20.61
C ILE A 279 13.94 7.55 21.32
N GLU A 280 14.35 8.24 22.38
CA GLU A 280 15.49 7.81 23.22
C GLU A 280 15.24 6.46 23.86
N LYS A 281 14.02 6.24 24.38
CA LYS A 281 13.69 5.01 25.10
C LYS A 281 13.45 3.82 24.18
N TYR A 282 12.71 3.99 23.09
CA TYR A 282 12.20 2.88 22.27
C TYR A 282 12.81 2.79 20.87
N LEU A 283 13.27 3.91 20.30
CA LEU A 283 13.64 4.00 18.87
C LEU A 283 15.12 4.38 18.70
N THR A 284 16.00 3.65 19.37
CA THR A 284 17.45 3.91 19.37
C THR A 284 18.10 3.76 17.99
N ASN A 285 17.49 2.97 17.11
CA ASN A 285 17.96 2.72 15.74
C ASN A 285 17.33 3.64 14.67
N LEU A 286 16.51 4.62 15.09
CA LEU A 286 15.78 5.47 14.17
C LEU A 286 16.75 6.27 13.30
N ARG A 287 16.46 6.34 11.99
CA ARG A 287 17.22 7.12 11.01
C ARG A 287 16.35 8.16 10.31
N GLN A 288 15.06 7.88 10.20
CA GLN A 288 14.10 8.81 9.62
C GLN A 288 12.84 8.84 10.46
N PHE A 289 12.43 10.05 10.81
CA PHE A 289 11.16 10.34 11.44
C PHE A 289 10.36 11.28 10.54
N THR A 290 9.12 10.93 10.25
CA THR A 290 8.19 11.79 9.52
C THR A 290 6.91 11.92 10.32
N ILE A 291 6.44 13.14 10.47
CA ILE A 291 5.16 13.44 11.09
C ILE A 291 4.38 14.37 10.16
N ASP A 292 3.18 13.94 9.82
CA ASP A 292 2.25 14.70 8.99
C ASP A 292 1.16 15.26 9.88
N TYR A 293 0.90 16.54 9.77
CA TYR A 293 0.05 17.33 10.63
C TYR A 293 -1.09 17.93 9.83
N GLY A 294 -2.29 17.83 10.40
CA GLY A 294 -3.49 18.39 9.79
C GLY A 294 -3.59 19.89 9.99
N ASP A 295 -4.69 20.43 9.50
CA ASP A 295 -5.04 21.82 9.71
C ASP A 295 -5.29 22.18 11.18
N GLY A 296 -4.92 23.40 11.54
CA GLY A 296 -5.25 23.98 12.84
C GLY A 296 -4.31 23.59 13.98
N ILE A 297 -3.12 23.06 13.68
CA ILE A 297 -2.11 22.79 14.70
C ILE A 297 -1.50 24.07 15.21
N ASP A 298 -1.42 24.14 16.53
CA ASP A 298 -0.81 25.23 17.28
C ASP A 298 0.66 25.42 16.88
N GLU A 299 1.02 26.65 16.53
CA GLU A 299 2.40 27.02 16.21
C GLU A 299 3.35 26.74 17.39
N ASP A 300 2.86 26.74 18.62
CA ASP A 300 3.65 26.45 19.82
C ASP A 300 4.05 24.96 19.91
N ILE A 301 3.19 24.03 19.47
CA ILE A 301 3.53 22.60 19.37
C ILE A 301 4.64 22.42 18.33
N VAL A 302 4.52 23.14 17.22
CA VAL A 302 5.53 23.13 16.17
C VAL A 302 6.84 23.71 16.71
N GLN A 303 6.83 24.84 17.42
CA GLN A 303 8.03 25.46 17.97
C GLN A 303 8.72 24.59 19.02
N THR A 304 7.98 24.01 19.98
CA THR A 304 8.54 23.14 21.03
C THR A 304 9.14 21.86 20.46
N PHE A 305 8.67 21.39 19.31
CA PHE A 305 9.30 20.28 18.61
C PHE A 305 10.73 20.61 18.17
N TYR A 306 11.08 21.89 18.00
CA TYR A 306 12.29 22.32 17.28
C TYR A 306 13.33 23.05 18.10
N THR A 307 13.00 23.45 19.31
CA THR A 307 13.94 24.16 20.18
C THR A 307 14.89 23.23 20.93
N SER A 308 14.69 21.91 20.88
CA SER A 308 15.60 20.98 21.58
C SER A 308 16.85 20.66 20.75
N GLU A 309 18.02 20.78 21.37
CA GLU A 309 19.32 20.34 20.84
C GLU A 309 19.36 18.83 20.52
N PHE A 310 18.40 18.08 21.05
CA PHE A 310 18.22 16.67 20.76
C PHE A 310 18.17 16.38 19.25
N TRP A 311 17.40 17.15 18.48
CA TRP A 311 17.24 16.85 17.05
C TRP A 311 18.43 17.26 16.20
N SER A 312 19.24 18.21 16.68
CA SER A 312 20.48 18.59 16.02
C SER A 312 21.63 17.62 16.31
N THR A 313 21.66 17.04 17.51
CA THR A 313 22.67 16.06 17.91
C THR A 313 22.36 14.65 17.44
N LYS A 314 21.07 14.31 17.29
CA LYS A 314 20.65 12.99 16.83
C LYS A 314 20.77 12.90 15.31
N ASN A 315 21.48 11.88 14.82
CA ASN A 315 21.62 11.57 13.38
C ASN A 315 20.33 11.00 12.76
N VAL A 316 19.21 11.72 12.92
CA VAL A 316 17.89 11.36 12.40
C VAL A 316 17.44 12.42 11.41
N LYS A 317 17.00 11.99 10.23
CA LYS A 317 16.28 12.84 9.28
C LYS A 317 14.86 13.05 9.78
N VAL A 318 14.52 14.29 10.15
CA VAL A 318 13.18 14.66 10.62
C VAL A 318 12.47 15.41 9.50
N LYS A 319 11.29 14.94 9.10
CA LYS A 319 10.41 15.64 8.13
C LYS A 319 9.07 15.91 8.80
N MET A 320 8.70 17.18 8.90
CA MET A 320 7.35 17.59 9.29
C MET A 320 6.62 18.09 8.06
N ILE A 321 5.37 17.66 7.89
CA ILE A 321 4.47 18.12 6.85
C ILE A 321 3.31 18.79 7.56
N ILE A 322 3.03 20.05 7.27
CA ILE A 322 1.82 20.73 7.74
C ILE A 322 0.92 20.96 6.54
N ASN A 323 -0.25 20.30 6.56
CA ASN A 323 -1.29 20.51 5.57
C ASN A 323 -2.16 21.70 6.01
N LYS A 324 -2.26 22.71 5.15
CA LYS A 324 -3.16 23.86 5.34
C LYS A 324 -4.28 23.80 4.29
N THR A 325 -5.46 23.28 4.64
CA THR A 325 -6.71 23.13 3.84
C THR A 325 -7.07 24.37 3.04
N GLN A 326 -6.79 25.57 3.57
CA GLN A 326 -7.08 26.83 2.86
C GLN A 326 -5.99 27.26 1.87
N SER A 327 -4.88 26.53 1.76
CA SER A 327 -3.79 26.84 0.85
C SER A 327 -3.45 25.64 -0.04
N ARG A 328 -3.19 25.88 -1.33
CA ARG A 328 -2.70 24.84 -2.26
C ARG A 328 -1.27 24.36 -1.93
N TYR A 329 -0.72 24.78 -0.79
CA TYR A 329 0.67 24.61 -0.41
C TYR A 329 0.78 23.83 0.90
N ARG A 330 1.74 22.92 0.95
CA ARG A 330 2.16 22.23 2.16
C ARG A 330 3.43 22.87 2.68
N LEU A 331 3.48 23.16 3.98
CA LEU A 331 4.72 23.58 4.61
C LEU A 331 5.50 22.32 4.99
N VAL A 332 6.60 22.06 4.28
CA VAL A 332 7.51 20.99 4.61
C VAL A 332 8.71 21.57 5.34
N LYS A 333 8.95 21.09 6.56
CA LYS A 333 10.11 21.46 7.36
C LYS A 333 10.96 20.21 7.59
N THR A 334 12.21 20.25 7.14
CA THR A 334 13.13 19.10 7.20
C THR A 334 14.41 19.45 7.95
N ILE A 335 14.84 18.58 8.88
CA ILE A 335 16.23 18.52 9.37
C ILE A 335 16.92 17.35 8.68
N TYR A 336 18.15 17.58 8.22
CA TYR A 336 18.99 16.53 7.70
C TYR A 336 20.26 16.40 8.55
N PHE A 337 20.37 15.33 9.34
CA PHE A 337 21.55 15.03 10.17
C PHE A 337 22.08 16.22 10.97
N GLY A 338 21.17 16.90 11.67
CA GLY A 338 21.53 18.07 12.48
C GLY A 338 21.93 19.33 11.73
N GLN A 339 21.90 19.31 10.39
CA GLN A 339 22.18 20.48 9.56
C GLN A 339 20.88 21.11 9.04
N GLN A 340 20.82 22.43 9.23
CA GLN A 340 19.85 23.44 8.78
C GLN A 340 18.44 23.01 8.34
N TRP A 341 17.47 23.73 8.88
CA TRP A 341 16.07 23.68 8.47
C TRP A 341 15.90 24.15 7.02
N GLN A 342 15.42 23.25 6.16
CA GLN A 342 14.89 23.65 4.86
C GLN A 342 13.37 23.78 4.96
N PHE A 343 12.90 25.00 4.72
CA PHE A 343 11.49 25.31 4.54
C PHE A 343 11.19 25.24 3.05
N ARG A 344 10.22 24.41 2.66
CA ARG A 344 9.70 24.41 1.30
C ARG A 344 8.18 24.46 1.35
N TYR A 345 7.62 25.40 0.59
CA TYR A 345 6.23 25.33 0.18
C TYR A 345 6.17 24.39 -1.02
N CYS A 346 5.56 23.22 -0.85
CA CYS A 346 5.35 22.29 -1.94
C CYS A 346 3.90 22.41 -2.41
N ASN A 347 3.68 22.56 -3.71
CA ASN A 347 2.34 22.41 -4.27
C ASN A 347 1.92 20.93 -4.18
N ASN A 348 0.62 20.65 -4.10
CA ASN A 348 0.13 19.27 -4.01
C ASN A 348 0.52 18.38 -5.22
N PHE A 349 0.96 18.99 -6.33
CA PHE A 349 1.39 18.30 -7.55
C PHE A 349 2.90 17.99 -7.61
N ASP A 350 3.71 18.53 -6.68
CA ASP A 350 5.18 18.41 -6.69
C ASP A 350 5.70 17.29 -5.74
N LEU A 351 4.82 16.44 -5.22
CA LEU A 351 5.10 15.31 -4.30
C LEU A 351 4.59 14.01 -4.90
#